data_AF-A0ABC8KGS1-F1
#
_entry.id   AF-A0ABC8KGS1-F1
#
_cell.length_a   1.000
_cell.length_b   1.000
_cell.length_c   1.000
_cell.angle_alpha   90.00
_cell.angle_beta   90.00
_cell.angle_gamma   90.00
#
_symmetry.space_group_name_H-M   'P 1'
#
loop_
_entity.id
_entity.type
_entity.pdbx_description
1 polymer ?
#
loop_
_entity_poly.entity_id
_entity_poly.type
_entity_poly.pdbx_seq_one_letter_code
_entity_poly.pdbx_strand_id
1 'polypeptide(L)' 'MDENKRAIPTAKGQDLADEYVIKFFETDYKLLQSAKTNLNVESVFLSIAKDIKQRLTETDTKAE' A
#
# COMPACT_ATOMS: atom_id res chain seq x y z
N MET A 1 -5.73 16.94 3.72
CA MET A 1 -4.27 16.82 3.92
C MET A 1 -3.64 18.02 3.23
N ASP A 2 -2.94 18.90 3.95
CA ASP A 2 -2.23 20.03 3.32
C ASP A 2 -1.06 19.46 2.50
N GLU A 3 -1.09 19.62 1.18
CA GLU A 3 -0.02 19.17 0.27
C GLU A 3 1.32 19.84 0.60
N ASN A 4 1.28 21.08 1.10
CA ASN A 4 2.45 21.87 1.51
C ASN A 4 3.21 21.31 2.73
N LYS A 5 2.66 20.33 3.46
CA LYS A 5 3.38 19.67 4.57
C LYS A 5 4.02 18.34 4.17
N ARG A 6 3.87 17.92 2.90
CA ARG A 6 4.42 16.65 2.41
C ARG A 6 5.89 16.84 2.04
N ALA A 7 6.78 16.17 2.77
CA ALA A 7 8.21 16.14 2.44
C ALA A 7 8.50 15.34 1.15
N ILE A 8 7.59 14.43 0.77
CA ILE A 8 7.67 13.59 -0.42
C ILE A 8 6.32 13.66 -1.15
N PRO A 9 6.29 14.04 -2.43
CA PRO A 9 5.09 13.95 -3.25
C PRO A 9 4.67 12.49 -3.47
N THR A 10 3.35 12.25 -3.52
CA THR A 10 2.76 10.93 -3.81
C THR A 10 3.28 10.32 -5.10
N ALA A 11 3.46 11.15 -6.14
CA ALA A 11 4.00 10.72 -7.42
C ALA A 11 5.38 10.05 -7.29
N LYS A 12 6.26 10.60 -6.44
CA LYS A 12 7.60 10.02 -6.22
C LYS A 12 7.53 8.67 -5.52
N GLY A 13 6.56 8.47 -4.63
CA GLY A 13 6.31 7.18 -4.00
C GLY A 13 5.74 6.14 -4.96
N GLN A 14 4.86 6.58 -5.86
CA GLN A 14 4.28 5.73 -6.90
C GLN A 14 5.33 5.30 -7.92
N ASP A 15 6.15 6.22 -8.44
CA ASP A 15 7.21 5.92 -9.41
C ASP A 15 8.19 4.87 -8.87
N LEU A 16 8.56 4.98 -7.59
CA LEU A 16 9.44 4.03 -6.93
C LEU A 16 8.78 2.64 -6.83
N ALA A 17 7.51 2.58 -6.47
CA ALA A 17 6.80 1.32 -6.35
C ALA A 17 6.63 0.62 -7.71
N ASP A 18 6.42 1.40 -8.78
CA ASP A 18 6.35 0.91 -10.15
C ASP A 18 7.71 0.34 -10.59
N GLU A 19 8.83 0.97 -10.19
CA GLU A 19 10.19 0.47 -10.45
C GLU A 19 10.45 -0.90 -9.81
N TYR A 20 10.01 -1.09 -8.57
CA TYR A 20 10.15 -2.37 -7.85
C TYR A 20 9.01 -3.36 -8.12
N VAL A 21 8.03 -3.00 -8.95
CA VAL A 21 6.83 -3.81 -9.24
C VAL A 21 6.10 -4.24 -7.95
N ILE A 22 6.01 -3.32 -6.99
CA ILE A 22 5.31 -3.49 -5.72
C ILE A 22 4.13 -2.54 -5.65
N LYS A 23 3.07 -2.91 -4.92
CA LYS A 23 1.92 -2.03 -4.73
C LYS A 23 2.26 -0.92 -3.75
N PHE A 24 2.03 0.33 -4.15
CA PHE A 24 2.18 1.51 -3.29
C PHE A 24 0.88 1.79 -2.55
N PHE A 25 0.98 2.13 -1.26
CA PHE A 25 -0.13 2.66 -0.49
C PHE A 25 0.35 3.79 0.41
N GLU A 26 -0.22 4.99 0.25
CA GLU A 26 -0.07 6.05 1.24
C GLU A 26 -0.99 5.76 2.42
N THR A 27 -0.37 5.54 3.58
CA THR A 27 -1.07 5.53 4.87
C THR A 27 -0.71 6.81 5.60
N ASP A 28 -1.73 7.49 6.15
CA ASP A 28 -1.52 8.75 6.84
C ASP A 28 -0.79 8.54 8.18
N TYR A 29 0.55 8.58 8.17
CA TYR A 29 1.33 8.61 9.42
C TYR A 29 1.49 10.06 9.90
N LYS A 30 0.38 10.69 10.31
CA LYS A 30 0.46 11.95 11.05
C LYS A 30 0.87 11.64 12.50
N LEU A 31 2.18 11.72 12.75
CA LEU A 31 2.87 11.76 14.04
C LEU A 31 1.92 11.85 15.25
N LEU A 32 1.67 10.69 15.88
CA LEU A 32 1.28 10.39 17.27
C LEU A 32 0.15 11.19 17.96
N GLN A 33 -0.52 12.15 17.31
CA GLN A 33 -1.71 12.84 17.87
C GLN A 33 -2.93 12.81 16.95
N SER A 34 -2.78 12.35 15.70
CA SER A 34 -3.85 12.40 14.69
C SER A 34 -4.07 11.04 14.01
N ALA A 35 -3.95 9.94 14.76
CA ALA A 35 -4.46 8.62 14.38
C ALA A 35 -6.01 8.57 14.48
N LYS A 36 -6.71 9.61 14.00
CA LYS A 36 -8.18 9.75 14.12
C LYS A 36 -8.93 9.43 12.83
N THR A 37 -8.22 9.19 11.75
CA THR A 37 -8.77 8.79 10.44
C THR A 37 -8.06 7.52 10.01
N ASN A 38 -8.73 6.38 10.18
CA ASN A 38 -8.35 5.03 9.72
C ASN A 38 -8.35 4.94 8.18
N LEU A 39 -7.76 5.91 7.50
CA LEU A 39 -7.73 5.97 6.04
C LEU A 39 -6.70 4.95 5.52
N ASN A 40 -7.15 4.11 4.60
CA ASN A 40 -6.38 3.10 3.86
C ASN A 40 -5.80 1.91 4.66
N VAL A 41 -5.86 1.90 5.99
CA VAL A 41 -5.35 0.77 6.80
C VAL A 41 -6.03 -0.54 6.40
N GLU A 42 -7.36 -0.58 6.38
CA GLU A 42 -8.11 -1.79 6.00
C GLU A 42 -7.85 -2.22 4.55
N SER A 43 -7.80 -1.26 3.62
CA SER A 43 -7.56 -1.52 2.19
C SER A 43 -6.18 -2.13 1.94
N VAL A 44 -5.15 -1.65 2.65
CA VAL A 44 -3.79 -2.21 2.60
C VAL A 44 -3.77 -3.67 3.03
N PHE A 45 -4.30 -3.96 4.22
CA PHE A 45 -4.28 -5.32 4.77
C PHE A 45 -5.11 -6.29 3.93
N LEU A 46 -6.29 -5.86 3.43
CA LEU A 46 -7.11 -6.67 2.53
C LEU A 46 -6.44 -6.91 1.17
N SER A 47 -5.78 -5.91 0.60
CA SER A 47 -5.07 -6.05 -0.68
C SER A 47 -3.90 -7.01 -0.56
N ILE A 48 -3.11 -6.93 0.51
CA ILE A 48 -2.01 -7.86 0.79
C ILE A 48 -2.53 -9.27 1.00
N ALA A 49 -3.57 -9.46 1.81
CA ALA A 49 -4.16 -10.77 2.05
C ALA A 49 -4.70 -11.42 0.77
N LYS A 50 -5.37 -10.63 -0.10
CA LYS A 50 -5.81 -11.10 -1.43
C LYS A 50 -4.64 -11.46 -2.33
N ASP A 51 -3.60 -10.64 -2.38
CA ASP A 51 -2.42 -10.88 -3.22
C ASP A 51 -1.70 -12.17 -2.80
N ILE A 52 -1.51 -12.38 -1.49
CA ILE A 52 -0.91 -13.61 -0.95
C ILE A 52 -1.76 -14.83 -1.31
N LYS A 53 -3.08 -14.77 -1.07
CA LYS A 53 -3.99 -15.88 -1.39
C LYS A 53 -3.99 -16.21 -2.88
N GLN A 54 -4.04 -15.18 -3.74
CA GLN A 54 -4.01 -15.36 -5.19
C GLN A 54 -2.70 -16.00 -5.65
N ARG A 55 -1.55 -15.50 -5.19
CA ARG A 55 -0.24 -16.09 -5.53
C ARG A 55 -0.11 -17.53 -5.03
N LEU A 56 -0.66 -17.86 -3.86
CA LEU A 56 -0.70 -19.24 -3.35
C LEU A 56 -1.52 -20.15 -4.27
N THR A 57 -2.73 -19.73 -4.67
CA THR A 57 -3.58 -20.51 -5.59
C THR A 57 -2.97 -20.64 -6.98
N GLU A 58 -2.40 -19.57 -7.54
CA GLU A 58 -1.72 -19.58 -8.85
C GLU A 58 -0.47 -20.47 -8.85
N THR A 59 0.24 -20.56 -7.72
CA THR A 59 1.38 -21.48 -7.56
C THR A 59 0.93 -22.93 -7.46
N ASP A 60 -0.16 -23.21 -6.73
CA ASP A 60 -0.72 -24.55 -6.55
C ASP A 60 -1.30 -25.11 -7.86
N THR A 61 -1.94 -24.25 -8.67
CA THR A 61 -2.56 -24.65 -9.96
C THR A 61 -1.55 -24.89 -11.09
N LYS A 62 -0.28 -24.51 -10.90
CA LYS A 62 0.78 -24.65 -11.91
C LYS A 62 1.64 -25.91 -11.70
N ALA A 63 1.30 -26.73 -10.70
CA ALA A 63 2.01 -27.96 -10.34
C ALA A 63 1.49 -29.21 -11.05
N GLU A 64 0.69 -29.08 -12.12
CA GLU A 64 0.20 -30.19 -12.95
C GLU A 64 0.75 -30.15 -14.38
#